data_AF-A0A821WCG1-F1
#
_entry.id   AF-A0A821WCG1-F1
#
_cell.length_a   1.000
_cell.length_b   1.000
_cell.length_c   1.000
_cell.angle_alpha   90.00
_cell.angle_beta   90.00
_cell.angle_gamma   90.00
#
_symmetry.space_group_name_H-M   'P 1'
#
loop_
_entity.id
_entity.type
_entity.pdbx_description
1 polymer ?
#
loop_
_entity_poly.entity_id
_entity_poly.type
_entity_poly.pdbx_seq_one_letter_code
_entity_poly.pdbx_strand_id
1 'polypeptide(L)'
;MPYQTLHPNCGEPIIPPINNSTNSTIPSPCQNGGVLVNGACKCPSGYNGTNCQLKQDADLCRNIRCRNYGVCAIRKPNVLYEAVCLCRANFSGEYCEQQGTPGYCSTSSCMNGAACRSCPM
;
A
#
# COMPACT_ATOMS: atom_id res chain seq x y z
N MET A 1 31.15 -45.93 49.73
CA MET A 1 31.15 -44.50 49.29
C MET A 1 30.49 -44.47 47.92
N PRO A 2 29.56 -43.53 47.67
CA PRO A 2 28.15 -43.79 47.35
C PRO A 2 27.85 -43.82 45.83
N TYR A 3 26.87 -44.61 45.37
CA TYR A 3 25.50 -44.20 44.97
C TYR A 3 25.51 -43.20 43.81
N GLN A 4 24.85 -43.43 42.67
CA GLN A 4 23.40 -43.59 42.58
C GLN A 4 23.03 -44.13 41.19
N THR A 5 22.17 -45.12 41.17
CA THR A 5 21.36 -45.56 40.03
C THR A 5 20.59 -44.38 39.46
N LEU A 6 20.75 -44.12 38.16
CA LEU A 6 20.04 -43.06 37.43
C LEU A 6 18.64 -43.56 37.02
N HIS A 7 17.60 -43.03 37.67
CA HIS A 7 16.24 -42.91 37.16
C HIS A 7 15.41 -42.00 38.10
N PRO A 8 14.25 -41.46 37.70
CA PRO A 8 13.89 -40.74 36.49
C PRO A 8 13.38 -39.33 36.85
N ASN A 9 13.70 -38.30 36.06
CA ASN A 9 12.70 -37.32 35.65
C ASN A 9 13.31 -36.47 34.55
N CYS A 10 12.94 -36.85 33.32
CA CYS A 10 13.16 -36.07 32.14
C CYS A 10 12.46 -34.72 32.30
N GLY A 11 13.27 -33.65 32.20
CA GLY A 11 12.90 -32.32 31.73
C GLY A 11 11.49 -31.83 32.07
N GLU A 12 11.35 -31.20 33.24
CA GLU A 12 10.52 -30.00 33.24
C GLU A 12 11.28 -28.92 32.44
N PRO A 13 10.65 -28.26 31.46
CA PRO A 13 11.23 -27.07 30.88
C PRO A 13 11.44 -26.08 32.02
N ILE A 14 12.69 -25.65 32.21
CA ILE A 14 13.03 -24.55 33.08
C ILE A 14 12.20 -23.37 32.58
N ILE A 15 11.08 -23.07 33.22
CA ILE A 15 10.33 -21.85 32.95
C ILE A 15 11.32 -20.73 33.30
N PRO A 16 11.80 -19.94 32.32
CA PRO A 16 12.65 -18.81 32.65
C PRO A 16 11.87 -17.95 33.64
N PRO A 17 12.54 -17.32 34.61
CA PRO A 17 11.85 -16.48 35.59
C PRO A 17 10.91 -15.57 34.81
N ILE A 18 9.62 -15.62 35.15
CA ILE A 18 8.62 -14.70 34.63
C ILE A 18 9.20 -13.31 34.82
N ASN A 19 9.77 -12.77 33.75
CA ASN A 19 10.18 -11.39 33.69
C ASN A 19 8.86 -10.63 33.61
N ASN A 20 8.25 -10.43 34.77
CA ASN A 20 7.36 -9.31 35.01
C ASN A 20 8.20 -8.03 34.89
N SER A 21 8.71 -7.81 33.68
CA SER A 21 9.18 -6.51 33.22
C SER A 21 7.90 -5.77 32.87
N THR A 22 7.20 -5.29 33.90
CA THR A 22 6.23 -4.20 33.80
C THR A 22 6.96 -2.88 33.55
N ASN A 23 8.00 -2.89 32.70
CA ASN A 23 8.39 -1.70 32.00
C ASN A 23 7.55 -1.69 30.71
N SER A 24 6.51 -0.88 30.73
CA SER A 24 5.58 -0.65 29.61
C SER A 24 6.29 0.09 28.47
N THR A 25 7.33 -0.51 27.92
CA THR A 25 8.12 -0.05 26.78
C THR A 25 8.07 -1.08 25.66
N ILE A 26 6.93 -1.74 25.46
CA ILE A 26 6.60 -2.24 24.14
C ILE A 26 6.25 -0.99 23.34
N PRO A 27 7.13 -0.45 22.47
CA PRO A 27 6.70 0.63 21.59
C PRO A 27 5.45 0.14 20.87
N SER A 28 4.38 0.92 20.94
CA SER A 28 3.15 0.61 20.21
C SER A 28 3.54 0.27 18.78
N PRO A 29 3.14 -0.90 18.24
CA PRO A 29 3.47 -1.25 16.86
C PRO A 29 2.82 -0.26 15.88
N CYS A 30 1.83 0.51 16.34
CA CYS A 30 1.13 1.53 15.58
C CYS A 30 1.93 2.83 15.55
N GLN A 31 2.27 3.28 14.34
CA GLN A 31 2.96 4.53 14.03
C GLN A 31 1.97 5.69 13.85
N ASN A 32 2.49 6.92 13.70
CA ASN A 32 1.73 8.11 13.31
C ASN A 32 0.46 8.38 14.16
N GLY A 33 0.49 8.08 15.46
CA GLY A 33 -0.64 8.28 16.36
C GLY A 33 -1.74 7.20 16.28
N GLY A 34 -1.45 6.05 15.66
CA GLY A 34 -2.32 4.88 15.70
C GLY A 34 -2.45 4.29 17.11
N VAL A 35 -3.64 3.76 17.42
CA VAL A 35 -3.94 3.13 18.72
C VAL A 35 -4.14 1.63 18.54
N LEU A 36 -3.46 0.82 19.34
CA LEU A 36 -3.65 -0.63 19.32
C LEU A 36 -4.99 -0.99 19.99
N VAL A 37 -5.88 -1.64 19.25
CA VAL A 37 -7.20 -2.09 19.72
C VAL A 37 -7.36 -3.56 19.34
N ASN A 38 -7.52 -4.45 20.32
CA ASN A 38 -7.70 -5.90 20.11
C ASN A 38 -6.65 -6.54 19.19
N GLY A 39 -5.37 -6.11 19.29
CA GLY A 39 -4.29 -6.66 18.48
C GLY A 39 -4.18 -6.07 17.06
N ALA A 40 -5.01 -5.10 16.68
CA ALA A 40 -4.93 -4.38 15.41
C ALA A 40 -4.77 -2.87 15.63
N CYS A 41 -4.03 -2.19 14.75
CA CYS A 41 -3.88 -0.74 14.84
C CYS A 41 -5.10 -0.02 14.25
N LYS A 42 -5.73 0.81 15.08
CA LYS A 42 -6.74 1.78 14.64
C LYS A 42 -6.01 3.07 14.23
N CYS A 43 -5.99 3.34 12.92
CA CYS A 43 -5.29 4.49 12.38
C CYS A 43 -6.11 5.78 12.45
N PRO A 44 -5.47 6.93 12.74
CA PRO A 44 -6.12 8.23 12.63
C PRO A 44 -6.42 8.59 11.17
N SER A 45 -7.33 9.54 10.96
CA SER A 45 -7.65 10.06 9.64
C SER A 45 -6.38 10.52 8.91
N GLY A 46 -6.21 10.11 7.66
CA GLY A 46 -4.99 10.43 6.91
C GLY A 46 -3.86 9.43 7.14
N TYR A 47 -4.10 8.29 7.80
CA TYR A 47 -3.13 7.19 7.91
C TYR A 47 -3.78 5.81 7.70
N ASN A 48 -3.00 4.87 7.16
CA ASN A 48 -3.42 3.52 6.86
C ASN A 48 -2.25 2.51 6.97
N GLY A 49 -2.54 1.23 6.79
CA GLY A 49 -1.57 0.13 6.89
C GLY A 49 -1.65 -0.59 8.23
N THR A 50 -1.09 -1.80 8.30
CA THR A 50 -1.14 -2.67 9.50
C THR A 50 -0.67 -1.96 10.76
N ASN A 51 0.30 -1.05 10.61
CA ASN A 51 0.92 -0.30 11.68
C ASN A 51 0.71 1.22 11.49
N CYS A 52 -0.28 1.67 10.71
CA CYS A 52 -0.52 3.09 10.42
C CYS A 52 0.70 3.83 9.84
N GLN A 53 1.61 3.10 9.18
CA GLN A 53 2.85 3.63 8.64
C GLN A 53 2.65 4.41 7.33
N LEU A 54 1.48 4.25 6.69
CA LEU A 54 1.18 4.82 5.39
C LEU A 54 0.37 6.09 5.58
N LYS A 55 0.84 7.21 5.03
CA LYS A 55 0.06 8.45 5.01
C LYS A 55 -0.97 8.40 3.88
N GLN A 56 -2.23 8.55 4.22
CA GLN A 56 -3.32 8.91 3.32
C GLN A 56 -3.22 10.42 3.06
N ASP A 57 -2.43 10.82 2.07
CA ASP A 57 -2.50 12.21 1.61
C ASP A 57 -3.84 12.42 0.87
N ALA A 58 -4.84 12.93 1.61
CA ALA A 58 -6.11 13.37 1.02
C ALA A 58 -5.94 14.52 0.02
N ASP A 59 -4.77 15.19 0.04
CA ASP A 59 -4.40 16.32 -0.80
C ASP A 59 -3.39 15.97 -1.90
N LEU A 60 -3.30 14.70 -2.33
CA LEU A 60 -2.39 14.31 -3.43
C LEU A 60 -2.64 15.14 -4.71
N CYS A 61 -3.88 15.59 -4.94
CA CYS A 61 -4.22 16.46 -6.07
C CYS A 61 -3.88 17.95 -5.88
N ARG A 62 -3.50 18.40 -4.68
CA ARG A 62 -3.28 19.83 -4.37
C ARG A 62 -2.19 20.47 -5.23
N ASN A 63 -1.16 19.68 -5.57
CA ASN A 63 -0.02 20.13 -6.38
C ASN A 63 -0.01 19.57 -7.80
N ILE A 64 -0.99 18.73 -8.16
CA ILE A 64 -1.07 18.13 -9.49
C ILE A 64 -1.95 19.00 -10.38
N ARG A 65 -1.37 19.47 -11.50
CA ARG A 65 -2.10 20.20 -12.53
C ARG A 65 -2.23 19.37 -13.79
N CYS A 66 -3.38 18.72 -13.94
CA CYS A 66 -3.73 18.07 -15.19
C CYS A 66 -3.96 19.11 -16.28
N ARG A 67 -3.29 18.95 -17.42
CA ARG A 67 -3.40 19.80 -18.62
C ARG A 67 -4.61 19.39 -19.44
N ASN A 68 -4.91 20.19 -20.46
CA ASN A 68 -5.94 19.88 -21.46
C ASN A 68 -7.29 19.46 -20.85
N TYR A 69 -7.66 20.14 -19.77
CA TYR A 69 -8.90 19.92 -19.04
C TYR A 69 -9.07 18.50 -18.46
N GLY A 70 -7.95 17.81 -18.18
CA GLY A 70 -7.94 16.59 -17.39
C GLY A 70 -8.35 16.85 -15.93
N VAL A 71 -8.84 15.81 -15.27
CA VAL A 71 -9.31 15.87 -13.86
C VAL A 71 -8.35 15.08 -12.99
N CYS A 72 -7.83 15.69 -11.93
CA CYS A 72 -7.04 14.94 -10.95
C CYS A 72 -7.97 14.07 -10.10
N ALA A 73 -7.66 12.78 -10.00
CA ALA A 73 -8.37 11.83 -9.18
C ALA A 73 -7.38 11.07 -8.29
N ILE A 74 -7.81 10.75 -7.08
CA ILE A 74 -7.03 9.91 -6.18
C ILE A 74 -7.50 8.47 -6.36
N ARG A 75 -6.58 7.55 -6.65
CA ARG A 75 -6.84 6.11 -6.74
C ARG A 75 -6.09 5.38 -5.63
N LYS A 76 -6.57 4.17 -5.30
CA LYS A 76 -5.94 3.27 -4.32
C LYS A 76 -5.68 1.93 -4.98
N PRO A 77 -4.59 1.79 -5.77
CA PRO A 77 -4.32 0.55 -6.49
C PRO A 77 -4.02 -0.62 -5.54
N ASN A 78 -3.49 -0.38 -4.33
CA ASN A 78 -3.28 -1.40 -3.31
C ASN A 78 -3.16 -0.78 -1.90
N VAL A 79 -1.91 -0.50 -1.53
CA VAL A 79 -1.47 -0.15 -0.17
C VAL A 79 -1.43 1.38 0.02
N LEU A 80 -1.02 2.10 -1.03
CA LEU A 80 -0.87 3.56 -1.04
C LEU A 80 -1.93 4.21 -1.94
N TYR A 81 -2.23 5.47 -1.61
CA TYR A 81 -3.02 6.34 -2.46
C TYR A 81 -2.08 7.00 -3.47
N GLU A 82 -2.52 7.07 -4.72
CA GLU A 82 -1.84 7.77 -5.80
C GLU A 82 -2.78 8.83 -6.38
N ALA A 83 -2.25 9.97 -6.80
CA ALA A 83 -3.00 10.88 -7.64
C ALA A 83 -2.66 10.64 -9.10
N VAL A 84 -3.69 10.60 -9.93
CA VAL A 84 -3.61 10.35 -11.35
C VAL A 84 -4.47 11.37 -12.10
N CYS A 85 -4.00 11.83 -13.25
CA CYS A 85 -4.80 12.65 -14.14
C CYS A 85 -5.70 11.77 -15.03
N LEU A 86 -7.01 11.98 -14.93
CA LEU A 86 -7.99 11.43 -15.85
C LEU A 86 -8.04 12.33 -17.09
N CYS A 87 -7.48 11.85 -18.19
CA CYS A 87 -7.42 12.60 -19.43
C CYS A 87 -8.75 12.53 -20.19
N ARG A 88 -9.11 13.64 -20.84
CA ARG A 88 -10.21 13.64 -21.82
C ARG A 88 -9.79 12.84 -23.05
N ALA A 89 -10.79 12.47 -23.86
CA ALA A 89 -10.55 11.88 -25.16
C ALA A 89 -9.53 12.73 -25.94
N ASN A 90 -8.56 12.07 -26.58
CA ASN A 90 -7.51 12.69 -27.38
C ASN A 90 -6.40 13.38 -26.57
N PHE A 91 -6.23 12.99 -25.30
CA PHE A 91 -5.10 13.42 -24.49
C PHE A 91 -4.50 12.25 -23.72
N SER A 92 -3.18 12.27 -23.53
CA SER A 92 -2.40 11.24 -22.84
C SER A 92 -1.21 11.87 -22.09
N GLY A 93 -0.44 11.03 -21.40
CA GLY A 93 0.66 11.47 -20.54
C GLY A 93 0.24 11.55 -19.07
N GLU A 94 1.23 11.64 -18.18
CA GLU A 94 1.05 11.64 -16.72
C GLU A 94 0.16 12.81 -16.25
N TYR A 95 0.28 13.96 -16.93
CA TYR A 95 -0.48 15.17 -16.66
C TYR A 95 -1.41 15.54 -17.82
N CYS A 96 -1.75 14.59 -18.70
CA CYS A 96 -2.55 14.83 -19.90
C CYS A 96 -1.97 15.92 -20.82
N GLU A 97 -0.65 16.08 -20.82
CA GLU A 97 0.07 17.10 -21.57
C GLU A 97 0.20 16.77 -23.05
N GLN A 98 0.11 15.49 -23.41
CA GLN A 98 0.22 15.02 -24.78
C GLN A 98 -1.15 15.08 -25.45
N GLN A 99 -1.20 15.62 -26.67
CA GLN A 99 -2.36 15.45 -27.54
C GLN A 99 -2.33 14.03 -28.10
N GLY A 100 -3.17 13.18 -27.51
CA GLY A 100 -3.47 11.88 -28.07
C GLY A 100 -4.28 12.09 -29.33
N THR A 101 -3.88 11.51 -30.44
CA THR A 101 -4.67 11.66 -31.65
C THR A 101 -5.92 10.75 -31.53
N PRO A 102 -7.15 11.24 -31.79
CA PRO A 102 -8.37 10.42 -31.74
C PRO A 102 -8.25 9.24 -32.69
N GLY A 103 -8.28 8.02 -32.17
CA GLY A 103 -8.52 6.83 -33.00
C GLY A 103 -7.30 6.26 -33.72
N TYR A 104 -6.08 6.53 -33.28
CA TYR A 104 -4.91 5.85 -33.83
C TYR A 104 -4.59 4.67 -32.92
N CYS A 105 -5.11 3.49 -33.30
CA CYS A 105 -4.25 2.32 -33.19
C CYS A 105 -2.92 2.73 -33.81
N SER A 106 -1.86 2.84 -33.00
CA SER A 106 -0.52 3.06 -33.54
C SER A 106 -0.34 2.05 -34.66
N THR A 107 -0.15 2.53 -35.89
CA THR A 107 -0.02 1.70 -37.10
C THR A 107 1.16 0.72 -37.00
N SER A 108 2.00 0.84 -35.96
CA SER A 108 3.05 -0.08 -35.57
C SER A 108 2.59 -1.33 -34.80
N SER A 109 1.35 -1.42 -34.33
CA SER A 109 0.87 -2.58 -33.53
C SER A 109 0.00 -3.58 -34.30
N CYS A 110 -0.49 -3.25 -35.51
CA CYS A 110 -1.17 -4.21 -36.39
C CYS A 110 -0.13 -4.96 -37.25
N MET A 111 0.78 -5.73 -36.63
CA MET A 111 1.63 -6.67 -37.38
C MET A 111 0.82 -7.93 -37.76
N ASN A 112 1.09 -8.50 -38.94
CA ASN A 112 0.47 -9.72 -39.49
C ASN A 112 -0.97 -9.61 -40.03
N GLY A 113 -1.29 -8.55 -40.78
CA GLY A 113 -2.50 -8.54 -41.63
C GLY A 113 -3.83 -8.36 -40.88
N ALA A 114 -3.80 -7.94 -39.62
CA ALA A 114 -5.02 -7.57 -38.90
C ALA A 114 -5.59 -6.25 -39.45
N ALA A 115 -6.87 -6.24 -39.83
CA ALA A 115 -7.57 -5.00 -40.12
C ALA A 115 -7.69 -4.20 -38.81
N CYS A 116 -7.03 -3.04 -38.73
CA CYS A 116 -7.21 -2.12 -37.61
C CYS A 116 -8.64 -1.55 -37.70
N ARG A 117 -9.63 -2.30 -37.20
CA ARG A 117 -10.99 -1.77 -37.06
C ARG A 117 -10.92 -0.74 -35.94
N SER A 118 -11.28 0.48 -36.31
CA SER A 118 -11.48 1.62 -35.42
C SER A 118 -12.04 1.17 -34.07
N CYS A 119 -11.37 1.52 -32.96
CA CYS A 119 -12.02 1.41 -31.65
C CYS A 119 -13.26 2.31 -31.70
N PRO A 120 -14.48 1.75 -31.66
CA PRO A 120 -15.68 2.56 -31.62
C PRO A 120 -15.71 3.30 -30.28
N MET A 121 -16.19 4.54 -30.37
CA MET A 121 -16.45 5.45 -29.25
C MET A 121 -17.45 4.85 -28.26
#